data_AF-A0A527GFF8-F1
#
_entry.id   AF-A0A527GFF8-F1
#
_cell.length_a   1.000
_cell.length_b   1.000
_cell.length_c   1.000
_cell.angle_alpha   90.00
_cell.angle_beta   90.00
_cell.angle_gamma   90.00
#
_symmetry.space_group_name_H-M   'P 1'
#
loop_
_entity.id
_entity.type
_entity.pdbx_description
1 polymer ?
#
loop_
_entity_poly.entity_id
_entity_poly.type
_entity_poly.pdbx_seq_one_letter_code
_entity_poly.pdbx_strand_id
1 'polypeptide(L)'
;PVVCIVLLPALARFDWNQVQAARSLGANWARAIGGIIVPQLQISLLSAILMAFLTSLDESVISIFVSSGQNSTLPKLMFISLRDQIDPTIAAISTVWTAMVVVVVLIVTLHQKS
;
A
#
# COMPACT_ATOMS: atom_id res chain seq x y z
N PRO A 1 6.84 9.20 3.46
CA PRO A 1 5.67 9.45 4.36
C PRO A 1 4.75 8.22 4.52
N VAL A 2 4.41 7.51 3.44
CA VAL A 2 3.49 6.36 3.44
C VAL A 2 3.92 5.22 4.38
N VAL A 3 5.22 4.90 4.42
CA VAL A 3 5.78 3.88 5.32
C VAL A 3 5.41 4.15 6.79
N CYS A 4 5.57 5.38 7.25
CA CYS A 4 5.27 5.75 8.64
C CYS A 4 3.77 5.61 8.96
N ILE A 5 2.89 5.99 8.02
CA ILE A 5 1.42 5.91 8.20
C ILE A 5 0.96 4.46 8.37
N VAL A 6 1.61 3.52 7.69
CA VAL A 6 1.26 2.09 7.78
C VAL A 6 1.91 1.41 9.00
N LEU A 7 3.16 1.76 9.34
CA LEU A 7 3.89 1.12 10.44
C LEU A 7 3.53 1.64 11.84
N LEU A 8 3.21 2.92 12.00
CA LEU A 8 2.86 3.52 13.31
C LEU A 8 1.69 2.81 14.01
N PRO A 9 0.51 2.60 13.38
CA PRO A 9 -0.59 1.89 14.03
C PRO A 9 -0.30 0.41 14.28
N ALA A 10 0.55 -0.23 13.46
CA ALA A 10 0.99 -1.61 13.68
C ALA A 10 1.89 -1.72 14.92
N LEU A 11 2.79 -0.74 15.12
CA LEU A 11 3.60 -0.62 16.33
C LEU A 11 2.78 -0.24 17.57
N ALA A 12 1.73 0.58 17.42
CA ALA A 12 0.84 0.95 18.53
C ALA A 12 -0.02 -0.23 19.02
N ARG A 13 -0.37 -1.16 18.12
CA ARG A 13 -1.06 -2.42 18.45
C ARG A 13 -0.14 -3.52 18.98
N PHE A 14 1.17 -3.30 18.96
CA PHE A 14 2.15 -4.27 19.42
C PHE A 14 2.18 -4.28 20.95
N ASP A 15 1.92 -5.45 21.55
CA ASP A 15 1.95 -5.61 23.00
C ASP A 15 3.38 -5.79 23.50
N TRP A 16 3.95 -4.72 24.02
CA TRP A 16 5.32 -4.67 24.54
C TRP A 16 5.57 -5.64 25.71
N ASN A 17 4.51 -6.15 26.36
CA ASN A 17 4.64 -7.17 27.41
C ASN A 17 5.29 -8.46 26.90
N GLN A 18 5.05 -8.85 25.64
CA GLN A 18 5.66 -10.07 25.07
C GLN A 18 7.19 -9.95 24.99
N VAL A 19 7.69 -8.74 24.69
CA VAL A 19 9.12 -8.45 24.63
C VAL A 19 9.74 -8.37 26.02
N GLN A 20 9.02 -7.79 26.99
CA GLN A 20 9.47 -7.76 28.39
C GLN A 20 9.52 -9.17 29.00
N ALA A 21 8.53 -10.03 28.76
CA ALA A 21 8.53 -11.41 29.22
C ALA A 21 9.70 -12.23 28.66
N ALA A 22 9.98 -12.09 27.36
CA ALA A 22 11.14 -12.74 26.74
C ALA A 22 12.48 -12.23 27.30
N ARG A 23 12.58 -10.94 27.64
CA ARG A 23 13.76 -10.37 28.30
C ARG A 23 13.92 -10.86 29.73
N SER A 24 12.84 -11.03 30.48
CA SER A 24 12.87 -11.61 31.83
C SER A 24 13.34 -13.07 31.83
N LEU A 25 13.19 -13.79 30.71
CA LEU A 25 13.70 -15.14 30.49
C LEU A 25 15.15 -15.18 29.96
N GLY A 26 15.84 -14.04 29.88
CA GLY A 26 17.24 -13.95 29.46
C GLY A 26 17.47 -13.78 27.95
N ALA A 27 16.44 -13.47 27.16
CA ALA A 27 16.60 -13.21 25.73
C ALA A 27 17.30 -11.85 25.48
N ASN A 28 18.40 -11.90 24.71
CA ASN A 28 19.10 -10.69 24.27
C ASN A 28 18.26 -9.89 23.26
N TRP A 29 18.44 -8.56 23.19
CA TRP A 29 17.59 -7.64 22.39
C TRP A 29 17.52 -8.02 20.90
N ALA A 30 18.64 -8.44 20.32
CA ALA A 30 18.70 -8.92 18.93
C ALA A 30 17.81 -10.17 18.71
N ARG A 31 17.71 -11.07 19.69
CA ARG A 31 16.83 -12.25 19.63
C ARG A 31 15.36 -11.87 19.80
N ALA A 32 15.05 -10.91 20.66
CA ALA A 32 13.69 -10.41 20.81
C ALA A 32 13.20 -9.68 19.54
N ILE A 33 14.08 -8.92 18.89
CA ILE A 33 13.77 -8.28 17.60
C ILE A 33 13.53 -9.34 16.53
N GLY A 34 14.50 -10.20 16.26
CA GLY A 34 14.40 -11.18 15.18
C GLY A 34 13.36 -12.28 15.42
N GLY A 35 13.12 -12.66 16.68
CA GLY A 35 12.27 -13.80 17.02
C GLY A 35 10.82 -13.46 17.38
N ILE A 36 10.53 -12.22 17.79
CA ILE A 36 9.20 -11.83 18.27
C ILE A 36 8.69 -10.62 17.47
N ILE A 37 9.45 -9.53 17.46
CA ILE A 37 9.03 -8.27 16.85
C ILE A 37 8.90 -8.40 15.32
N VAL A 38 9.93 -8.94 14.66
CA VAL A 38 9.96 -9.11 13.20
C VAL A 38 8.85 -10.04 12.68
N PRO A 39 8.68 -11.28 13.16
CA PRO A 39 7.63 -12.17 12.66
C PRO A 39 6.21 -11.69 13.00
N GLN A 40 6.02 -10.94 14.09
CA GLN A 40 4.70 -10.42 14.42
C GLN A 40 4.32 -9.19 13.59
N LEU A 41 5.31 -8.37 13.21
CA LEU A 41 5.14 -7.20 12.35
C LEU A 41 5.35 -7.50 10.86
N GLN A 42 5.73 -8.73 10.48
CA GLN A 42 6.12 -9.07 9.11
C GLN A 42 5.04 -8.76 8.07
N ILE A 43 3.75 -8.99 8.41
CA ILE A 43 2.62 -8.70 7.51
C ILE A 43 2.44 -7.19 7.33
N SER A 44 2.60 -6.41 8.41
CA SER A 44 2.53 -4.94 8.36
C SER A 44 3.73 -4.35 7.62
N LEU A 45 4.92 -4.94 7.81
CA LEU A 45 6.15 -4.52 7.13
C LEU A 45 6.05 -4.78 5.62
N LEU A 46 5.58 -5.96 5.21
CA LEU A 46 5.35 -6.29 3.81
C LEU A 46 4.35 -5.33 3.18
N SER A 47 3.25 -5.03 3.88
CA SER A 47 2.23 -4.08 3.41
C SER A 47 2.80 -2.66 3.26
N ALA A 48 3.61 -2.20 4.23
CA ALA A 48 4.26 -0.90 4.18
C ALA A 48 5.29 -0.80 3.04
N ILE A 49 6.07 -1.87 2.81
CA ILE A 49 7.05 -1.94 1.72
C ILE A 49 6.35 -1.88 0.36
N LEU A 50 5.31 -2.70 0.16
CA LEU A 50 4.56 -2.72 -1.10
C LEU A 50 3.87 -1.38 -1.37
N MET A 51 3.23 -0.79 -0.37
CA MET A 51 2.61 0.53 -0.51
C MET A 51 3.62 1.62 -0.82
N ALA A 52 4.78 1.62 -0.16
CA ALA A 52 5.84 2.58 -0.44
C ALA A 52 6.43 2.40 -1.84
N PHE A 53 6.58 1.17 -2.31
CA PHE A 53 7.01 0.85 -3.67
C PHE A 53 5.99 1.34 -4.70
N LEU A 54 4.71 1.04 -4.51
CA LEU A 54 3.63 1.51 -5.38
C LEU A 54 3.54 3.03 -5.42
N THR A 55 3.70 3.70 -4.28
CA THR A 55 3.69 5.18 -4.22
C THR A 55 4.90 5.77 -4.96
N SER A 56 6.08 5.15 -4.85
CA SER A 56 7.27 5.56 -5.59
C SER A 56 7.10 5.42 -7.11
N LEU A 57 6.38 4.38 -7.56
CA LEU A 57 6.04 4.22 -8.98
C LEU A 57 5.12 5.34 -9.49
N ASP A 58 4.21 5.84 -8.66
CA ASP A 58 3.34 6.97 -9.02
C ASP A 58 4.12 8.29 -9.14
N GLU A 59 5.01 8.58 -8.19
CA GLU A 59 5.89 9.77 -8.23
C GLU A 59 6.94 9.70 -9.36
N SER A 60 7.44 8.50 -9.72
CA SER A 60 8.42 8.33 -10.80
C SER A 60 7.82 8.44 -12.21
N VAL A 61 6.52 8.18 -12.38
CA VAL A 61 5.81 8.54 -13.63
C VAL A 61 5.84 10.06 -13.85
N ILE A 62 5.80 10.86 -12.78
CA ILE A 62 5.86 12.34 -12.85
C ILE A 62 7.30 12.83 -13.12
N SER A 63 8.33 12.17 -12.59
CA SER A 63 9.73 12.57 -12.80
C SER A 63 10.20 12.42 -14.26
N ILE A 64 9.59 11.50 -15.02
CA ILE A 64 9.77 11.38 -16.48
C ILE A 64 9.33 12.64 -17.23
N PHE A 65 8.28 13.34 -16.76
CA PHE A 65 7.84 14.58 -17.39
C PHE A 65 8.78 15.75 -17.07
N VAL A 66 9.39 15.77 -15.87
CA VAL A 66 10.39 16.79 -15.46
C VAL A 66 11.79 16.53 -16.03
N SER A 67 12.18 15.28 -16.28
CA SER A 67 13.49 14.92 -16.86
C SER A 67 13.47 14.85 -18.40
N SER A 68 12.62 15.65 -19.06
CA SER A 68 12.47 15.73 -20.52
C SER A 68 13.72 16.28 -21.22
N GLY A 69 14.82 15.54 -21.19
CA GLY A 69 16.03 15.72 -21.98
C GLY A 69 16.13 14.65 -23.07
N GLN A 70 15.74 15.01 -24.29
CA GLN A 70 15.97 14.44 -25.63
C GLN A 70 16.01 12.92 -25.92
N ASN A 71 15.91 12.01 -24.95
CA ASN A 71 15.94 10.57 -25.20
C ASN A 71 14.56 9.98 -24.95
N SER A 72 13.82 9.70 -26.02
CA SER A 72 12.53 9.00 -25.97
C SER A 72 12.71 7.62 -25.31
N THR A 73 12.32 7.50 -24.05
CA THR A 73 12.29 6.23 -23.32
C THR A 73 10.92 5.56 -23.46
N LEU A 74 10.89 4.24 -23.24
CA LEU A 74 9.72 3.34 -23.21
C LEU A 74 8.37 3.95 -22.75
N PRO A 75 8.32 4.82 -21.70
CA PRO A 75 7.06 5.36 -21.19
C PRO A 75 6.30 6.24 -22.19
N LYS A 76 7.00 7.00 -23.05
CA LYS A 76 6.36 7.88 -24.04
C LYS A 76 5.65 7.08 -25.13
N LEU A 77 6.22 5.95 -25.56
CA LEU A 77 5.59 5.03 -26.51
C LEU A 77 4.38 4.32 -25.89
N MET A 78 4.43 3.95 -24.60
CA MET A 78 3.27 3.42 -23.87
C MET A 78 2.16 4.48 -23.71
N PHE A 79 2.49 5.71 -23.36
CA PHE A 79 1.51 6.78 -23.16
C PHE A 79 0.81 7.18 -24.47
N ILE A 80 1.54 7.24 -25.59
CA ILE A 80 0.94 7.50 -26.90
C ILE A 80 0.04 6.32 -27.33
N SER A 81 0.46 5.07 -27.08
CA SER A 81 -0.37 3.88 -27.38
C SER A 81 -1.63 3.77 -26.52
N LEU A 82 -1.59 4.25 -25.27
CA LEU A 82 -2.76 4.33 -24.38
C LEU A 82 -3.68 5.51 -24.73
N ARG A 83 -3.13 6.63 -25.21
CA ARG A 83 -3.94 7.81 -25.54
C ARG A 83 -4.79 7.63 -26.80
N ASP A 84 -4.35 6.82 -27.76
CA ASP A 84 -5.17 6.42 -28.91
C ASP A 84 -6.27 5.39 -28.54
N GLN A 85 -6.23 4.85 -27.31
CA GLN A 85 -7.17 3.87 -26.75
C GLN A 85 -7.84 4.38 -25.47
N ILE A 86 -8.11 5.68 -25.35
CA ILE A 86 -9.12 6.16 -24.38
C ILE A 86 -10.49 5.77 -24.96
N ASP A 87 -10.75 4.47 -24.96
CA ASP A 87 -12.02 3.89 -25.26
C ASP A 87 -12.98 4.38 -24.16
N PRO A 88 -14.02 5.15 -24.49
CA PRO A 88 -15.02 5.58 -23.50
C PRO A 88 -15.65 4.38 -22.75
N THR A 89 -15.49 3.18 -23.30
CA THR A 89 -15.79 1.88 -22.71
C THR A 89 -15.08 1.63 -21.37
N ILE A 90 -13.79 1.98 -21.22
CA ILE A 90 -13.03 1.73 -19.99
C ILE A 90 -13.54 2.62 -18.86
N ALA A 91 -13.84 3.89 -19.18
CA ALA A 91 -14.45 4.84 -18.24
C ALA A 91 -15.88 4.43 -17.86
N ALA A 92 -16.65 3.86 -18.79
CA ALA A 92 -17.99 3.33 -18.51
C ALA A 92 -17.95 2.09 -17.60
N ILE A 93 -17.03 1.15 -17.84
CA ILE A 93 -16.87 -0.04 -17.00
C ILE A 93 -16.43 0.36 -15.58
N SER A 94 -15.52 1.33 -15.44
CA SER A 94 -15.05 1.77 -14.12
C SER A 94 -16.15 2.46 -13.32
N THR A 95 -17.03 3.24 -13.97
CA THR A 95 -18.19 3.87 -13.30
C THR A 95 -19.23 2.84 -12.89
N VAL A 96 -19.55 1.86 -13.74
CA VAL A 96 -20.48 0.77 -13.39
C VAL A 96 -19.93 -0.07 -12.22
N TRP A 97 -18.65 -0.41 -12.26
CA TRP A 97 -17.98 -1.15 -11.19
C TRP A 97 -18.00 -0.38 -9.87
N THR A 98 -17.67 0.91 -9.90
CA THR A 98 -17.69 1.79 -8.73
C THR A 98 -19.10 1.90 -8.15
N ALA A 99 -20.12 2.08 -8.99
CA ALA A 99 -21.51 2.14 -8.57
C ALA A 99 -21.97 0.84 -7.89
N MET A 100 -21.59 -0.32 -8.42
CA MET A 100 -21.90 -1.62 -7.83
C MET A 100 -21.29 -1.76 -6.43
N VAL A 101 -20.01 -1.41 -6.25
CA VAL A 101 -19.33 -1.46 -4.94
C VAL A 101 -20.04 -0.55 -3.93
N VAL A 102 -20.40 0.66 -4.33
CA VAL A 102 -21.13 1.61 -3.48
C VAL A 102 -22.47 1.03 -3.02
N VAL A 103 -23.23 0.39 -3.92
CA VAL A 103 -24.51 -0.24 -3.59
C VAL A 103 -24.33 -1.38 -2.58
N VAL A 104 -23.34 -2.26 -2.79
CA VAL A 104 -23.06 -3.38 -1.88
C VAL A 104 -22.69 -2.85 -0.49
N VAL A 105 -21.81 -1.85 -0.42
CA VAL A 105 -21.41 -1.24 0.85
C VAL A 105 -22.60 -0.62 1.56
N LEU A 106 -23.47 0.10 0.82
CA LEU A 106 -24.68 0.71 1.38
C LEU A 106 -25.60 -0.35 2.00
N ILE A 107 -25.84 -1.46 1.30
CA ILE A 107 -26.69 -2.56 1.79
C ILE A 107 -26.08 -3.17 3.07
N VAL A 108 -24.77 -3.44 3.06
CA VAL A 108 -24.06 -3.99 4.23
C VAL A 108 -24.13 -3.03 5.42
N THR A 109 -23.93 -1.73 5.20
CA THR A 109 -24.02 -0.72 6.27
C THR A 109 -25.43 -0.58 6.82
N LEU A 110 -26.46 -0.66 5.97
CA LEU A 110 -27.86 -0.64 6.43
C LEU A 110 -28.22 -1.90 7.23
N HIS A 111 -27.71 -3.07 6.84
CA HIS A 111 -27.87 -4.32 7.59
C HIS A 111 -27.15 -4.31 8.95
N GLN A 112 -26.04 -3.58 9.08
CA GLN A 112 -25.34 -3.44 10.37
C GLN A 112 -26.04 -2.48 11.35
N LYS A 113 -26.95 -1.62 10.86
CA LYS A 113 -27.67 -0.64 11.68
C LYS A 113 -29.03 -1.14 12.21
N SER A 114 -29.46 -2.34 11.82
CA SER A 114 -30.66 -3.02 12.33
C SER A 114 -30.26 -4.19 13.23
#